data_AF-A0A9X8QDY4-F1
#
_entry.id   AF-A0A9X8QDY4-F1
#
_cell.length_a   1.000
_cell.length_b   1.000
_cell.length_c   1.000
_cell.angle_alpha   90.00
_cell.angle_beta   90.00
_cell.angle_gamma   90.00
#
_symmetry.space_group_name_H-M   'P 1'
#
loop_
_entity.id
_entity.type
_entity.pdbx_description
1 polymer ?
#
loop_
_entity_poly.entity_id
_entity_poly.type
_entity_poly.pdbx_seq_one_letter_code
_entity_poly.pdbx_strand_id
1 'polypeptide(L)'
;MILKIKRGEDFAFIDNEGDIQHKVRVSGNNESLVKSLDNILNVQTGIRFRGEIKGIPHKLITKDGKNPSTINKSNKLYLMEYFKRDLELQGFTVEIIKA
;
A
#
# COMPACT_ATOMS: atom_id res chain seq x y z
N MET A 1 -0.01 -10.66 6.11
CA MET A 1 -1.34 -10.03 6.15
C MET A 1 -1.94 -10.11 4.76
N ILE A 2 -3.22 -10.45 4.70
CA ILE A 2 -4.00 -10.47 3.46
C ILE A 2 -5.19 -9.53 3.64
N LEU A 3 -5.28 -8.53 2.76
CA LEU A 3 -6.43 -7.63 2.65
C LEU A 3 -7.27 -8.02 1.45
N LYS A 4 -8.59 -7.94 1.56
CA LYS A 4 -9.53 -8.04 0.44
C LYS A 4 -10.18 -6.68 0.22
N ILE A 5 -9.95 -6.10 -0.95
CA ILE A 5 -10.50 -4.82 -1.39
C ILE A 5 -11.69 -5.11 -2.30
N LYS A 6 -12.83 -4.45 -2.07
CA LYS A 6 -14.06 -4.66 -2.85
C LYS A 6 -14.68 -3.35 -3.33
N ARG A 7 -15.29 -3.38 -4.51
CA ARG A 7 -16.19 -2.33 -5.03
C ARG A 7 -17.28 -2.99 -5.88
N GLY A 8 -18.50 -3.06 -5.35
CA GLY A 8 -19.55 -3.88 -5.97
C GLY A 8 -19.14 -5.35 -5.99
N GLU A 9 -19.22 -5.99 -7.16
CA GLU A 9 -18.83 -7.38 -7.38
C GLU A 9 -17.32 -7.55 -7.65
N ASP A 10 -16.62 -6.46 -7.95
CA ASP A 10 -15.19 -6.46 -8.18
C ASP A 10 -14.43 -6.57 -6.86
N PHE A 11 -13.39 -7.41 -6.83
CA PHE A 11 -12.50 -7.56 -5.71
C PHE A 11 -11.05 -7.82 -6.10
N ALA A 12 -10.16 -7.43 -5.20
CA ALA A 12 -8.75 -7.76 -5.25
C ALA A 12 -8.23 -8.13 -3.86
N PHE A 13 -7.17 -8.90 -3.82
CA PHE A 13 -6.41 -9.27 -2.64
C PHE A 13 -5.05 -8.60 -2.67
N ILE A 14 -4.61 -8.13 -1.51
CA ILE A 14 -3.25 -7.63 -1.29
C ILE A 14 -2.64 -8.52 -0.23
N ASP A 15 -1.59 -9.23 -0.61
CA ASP A 15 -0.85 -10.13 0.26
C ASP A 15 0.57 -9.60 0.47
N ASN A 16 0.89 -9.29 1.72
CA ASN A 16 2.22 -8.86 2.14
C ASN A 16 3.01 -9.92 2.92
N GLU A 17 2.48 -11.15 3.07
CA GLU A 17 3.23 -12.27 3.66
C GLU A 17 4.37 -12.75 2.76
N GLY A 18 4.22 -12.59 1.45
CA GLY A 18 5.25 -12.90 0.46
C GLY A 18 6.15 -11.72 0.06
N ASP A 19 6.39 -10.75 0.96
CA ASP A 19 7.17 -9.54 0.64
C ASP A 19 8.58 -9.90 0.11
N ILE A 20 8.84 -9.51 -1.14
CA ILE A 20 10.15 -9.55 -1.77
C ILE A 20 10.47 -8.12 -2.21
N GLN A 21 11.56 -7.54 -1.69
CA GLN A 21 12.03 -6.20 -2.08
C GLN A 21 11.02 -5.05 -1.84
N HIS A 22 10.27 -5.09 -0.74
CA HIS A 22 9.30 -4.05 -0.36
C HIS A 22 8.09 -3.97 -1.30
N LYS A 23 7.62 -5.13 -1.76
CA LYS A 23 6.47 -5.27 -2.67
C LYS A 23 5.43 -6.21 -2.08
N VAL A 24 4.19 -6.01 -2.50
CA VAL A 24 3.06 -6.88 -2.15
C VAL A 24 2.62 -7.65 -3.39
N ARG A 25 2.02 -8.82 -3.19
CA ARG A 25 1.31 -9.52 -4.26
C ARG A 25 -0.11 -8.97 -4.36
N VAL A 26 -0.54 -8.63 -5.57
CA VAL A 26 -1.92 -8.23 -5.86
C VAL A 26 -2.56 -9.24 -6.82
N SER A 27 -3.76 -9.70 -6.52
CA SER A 27 -4.55 -10.63 -7.36
C SER A 27 -6.05 -10.35 -7.21
N GLY A 28 -6.92 -10.85 -8.08
CA GLY A 28 -8.35 -10.54 -8.01
C GLY A 28 -9.14 -11.00 -9.22
N ASN A 29 -10.44 -10.72 -9.22
CA ASN A 29 -11.33 -11.02 -10.36
C ASN A 29 -11.43 -9.87 -11.37
N ASN A 30 -10.95 -8.66 -11.02
CA ASN A 30 -10.97 -7.50 -11.89
C ASN A 30 -9.55 -7.01 -12.20
N GLU A 31 -9.09 -7.20 -13.44
CA GLU A 31 -7.72 -6.86 -13.86
C GLU A 31 -7.40 -5.37 -13.73
N SER A 32 -8.38 -4.50 -14.01
CA SER A 32 -8.20 -3.04 -13.92
C SER A 32 -7.95 -2.60 -12.47
N LEU A 33 -8.73 -3.15 -11.53
CA LEU A 33 -8.54 -2.93 -10.10
C LEU A 33 -7.19 -3.47 -9.64
N VAL A 34 -6.85 -4.72 -10.00
CA VAL A 34 -5.57 -5.35 -9.66
C VAL A 34 -4.40 -4.50 -10.15
N LYS A 35 -4.40 -4.10 -11.42
CA LYS A 35 -3.34 -3.26 -12.01
C LYS A 35 -3.24 -1.90 -11.35
N SER A 36 -4.37 -1.29 -10.99
CA SER A 36 -4.39 -0.01 -10.30
C SER A 36 -3.77 -0.11 -8.90
N LEU A 37 -4.15 -1.13 -8.13
CA LEU A 37 -3.60 -1.38 -6.80
C LEU A 37 -2.10 -1.73 -6.87
N ASP A 38 -1.69 -2.54 -7.85
CA ASP A 38 -0.28 -2.89 -8.09
C ASP A 38 0.55 -1.63 -8.38
N ASN A 39 0.07 -0.75 -9.27
CA ASN A 39 0.74 0.52 -9.56
C ASN A 39 0.86 1.43 -8.34
N ILE A 40 -0.12 1.44 -7.45
CA ILE A 40 -0.05 2.26 -6.23
C ILE A 40 0.95 1.69 -5.23
N LEU A 41 0.94 0.37 -5.02
CA LEU A 41 1.67 -0.29 -3.93
C LEU A 41 3.10 -0.68 -4.30
N ASN A 42 3.33 -1.11 -5.54
CA ASN A 42 4.61 -1.69 -5.98
C ASN A 42 5.51 -0.72 -6.76
N VAL A 43 5.04 0.50 -7.04
CA VAL A 43 5.87 1.58 -7.56
C VAL A 43 6.58 2.30 -6.40
N GLN A 44 7.91 2.29 -6.45
CA GLN A 44 8.75 3.07 -5.54
C GLN A 44 8.57 4.56 -5.83
N THR A 45 7.95 5.29 -4.89
CA THR A 45 7.79 6.74 -4.97
C THR A 45 8.77 7.41 -3.99
N GLY A 46 9.73 8.17 -4.52
CA GLY A 46 10.59 9.03 -3.69
C GLY A 46 9.83 10.29 -3.27
N ILE A 47 9.96 10.70 -2.01
CA ILE A 47 9.33 11.91 -1.48
C ILE A 47 10.39 12.90 -0.99
N ARG A 48 10.22 14.16 -1.39
CA ARG A 48 11.07 15.28 -0.93
C ARG A 48 10.38 15.94 0.26
N PHE A 49 10.93 15.72 1.45
CA PHE A 49 10.46 16.39 2.66
C PHE A 49 10.99 17.83 2.70
N ARG A 50 10.12 18.82 2.51
CA ARG A 50 10.36 20.18 3.00
C ARG A 50 9.55 20.32 4.29
N GLY A 51 10.24 20.22 5.43
CA GLY A 51 9.76 20.47 6.80
C GLY A 51 8.25 20.34 7.08
N GLU A 52 7.89 19.32 7.85
CA GLU A 52 6.67 19.24 8.68
C GLU A 52 5.30 19.29 7.97
N ILE A 53 4.95 18.18 7.30
CA ILE A 53 3.54 17.74 7.28
C ILE A 53 3.45 16.57 8.25
N LYS A 54 3.04 16.82 9.51
CA LYS A 54 2.66 15.82 10.55
C LYS A 54 3.13 14.37 10.25
N GLY A 55 4.44 14.15 10.28
CA GLY A 55 5.23 13.22 9.44
C GLY A 55 4.71 11.80 9.17
N ILE A 56 5.11 11.28 7.99
CA ILE A 56 5.12 9.84 7.73
C ILE A 56 6.02 9.17 8.78
N PRO A 57 5.55 8.12 9.48
CA PRO A 57 6.32 7.45 10.52
C PRO A 57 7.69 7.00 10.01
N HIS A 58 8.75 7.20 10.81
CA HIS A 58 10.11 6.79 10.43
C HIS A 58 10.22 5.31 10.05
N LYS A 59 9.40 4.44 10.66
CA LYS A 59 9.31 3.00 10.34
C LYS A 59 8.82 2.70 8.92
N LEU A 60 8.22 3.67 8.23
CA LEU A 60 7.81 3.56 6.83
C LEU A 60 8.87 4.11 5.87
N ILE A 61 9.87 4.84 6.37
CA ILE A 61 10.87 5.51 5.54
C ILE A 61 12.06 4.57 5.32
N THR A 62 12.33 4.23 4.07
CA THR A 62 13.57 3.61 3.64
C THR A 62 14.59 4.72 3.33
N LYS A 63 15.68 4.77 4.10
CA LYS A 63 16.74 5.77 3.96
C LYS A 63 17.86 5.20 3.09
N ASP A 64 17.92 5.59 1.82
CA ASP A 64 19.12 5.40 0.99
C ASP A 64 19.90 6.70 0.92
N GLY A 65 21.15 6.67 1.39
CA GLY A 65 21.99 7.82 1.73
C GLY A 65 22.38 8.78 0.58
N LYS A 66 21.73 8.72 -0.58
CA LYS A 66 21.95 9.64 -1.72
C LYS A 66 20.69 10.11 -2.44
N ASN A 67 19.50 9.65 -2.06
CA ASN A 67 18.23 9.90 -2.78
C ASN A 67 17.13 10.45 -1.86
N PRO A 68 16.05 11.05 -2.40
CA PRO A 68 14.87 11.33 -1.58
C PRO A 68 14.42 10.05 -0.88
N SER A 69 14.14 10.18 0.42
CA SER A 69 13.54 9.13 1.24
C SER A 69 12.39 8.43 0.50
N THR A 70 12.36 7.11 0.53
CA THR A 70 11.31 6.29 -0.09
C THR A 70 10.36 5.76 0.99
N ILE A 71 9.11 5.46 0.60
CA ILE A 71 8.12 4.82 1.51
C ILE A 71 8.08 3.32 1.24
N ASN A 72 8.19 2.52 2.29
CA ASN A 72 7.88 1.11 2.26
C ASN A 72 6.35 0.89 2.35
N LYS A 73 5.71 0.70 1.19
CA LYS A 73 4.25 0.47 1.07
C LYS A 73 3.83 -0.97 1.34
N SER A 74 4.76 -1.94 1.37
CA SER A 74 4.43 -3.32 1.80
C SER A 74 4.30 -3.45 3.31
N ASN A 75 4.79 -2.45 4.06
CA ASN A 75 4.73 -2.44 5.52
C ASN A 75 3.29 -2.54 6.04
N LYS A 76 3.07 -3.43 7.00
CA LYS A 76 1.76 -3.66 7.63
C LYS A 76 1.11 -2.37 8.14
N LEU A 77 1.89 -1.47 8.74
CA LEU A 77 1.37 -0.18 9.21
C LEU A 77 0.89 0.69 8.04
N TYR A 78 1.64 0.75 6.94
CA TYR A 78 1.23 1.53 5.79
C TYR A 78 -0.10 1.03 5.25
N LEU A 79 -0.21 -0.29 5.07
CA LEU A 79 -1.41 -0.94 4.56
C LEU A 79 -2.63 -0.71 5.48
N MET A 80 -2.43 -0.76 6.80
CA MET A 80 -3.51 -0.65 7.79
C MET A 80 -3.95 0.78 8.10
N GLU A 81 -3.01 1.70 8.27
CA GLU A 81 -3.30 3.05 8.78
C GLU A 81 -3.48 4.08 7.66
N TYR A 82 -2.79 3.88 6.53
CA TYR A 82 -2.75 4.85 5.44
C TYR A 82 -3.55 4.35 4.25
N PHE A 83 -3.16 3.19 3.71
CA PHE A 83 -3.74 2.69 2.47
C PHE A 83 -5.21 2.28 2.62
N LYS A 84 -5.54 1.53 3.68
CA LYS A 84 -6.94 1.18 4.01
C LYS A 84 -7.82 2.42 4.09
N ARG A 85 -7.40 3.43 4.85
CA ARG A 85 -8.15 4.69 5.01
C ARG A 85 -8.36 5.39 3.67
N ASP A 86 -7.32 5.49 2.85
CA ASP A 86 -7.41 6.16 1.55
C ASP A 86 -8.32 5.41 0.57
N LEU A 87 -8.37 4.08 0.62
CA LEU A 87 -9.31 3.25 -0.13
C LEU A 87 -10.76 3.41 0.34
N GLU A 88 -10.98 3.41 1.65
CA GLU A 88 -12.32 3.62 2.24
C GLU A 88 -12.89 5.00 1.87
N LEU A 89 -12.05 6.04 1.87
CA LEU A 89 -12.43 7.37 1.38
C LEU A 89 -12.79 7.41 -0.11
N GLN A 90 -12.26 6.49 -0.90
CA GLN A 90 -12.59 6.33 -2.32
C GLN A 90 -13.82 5.42 -2.56
N GLY A 91 -14.47 4.96 -1.49
CA GLY A 91 -15.68 4.13 -1.55
C GLY A 91 -15.41 2.63 -1.73
N PHE A 92 -14.19 2.16 -1.46
CA PHE A 92 -13.90 0.73 -1.40
C PHE A 92 -14.19 0.17 0.00
N THR A 93 -14.63 -1.08 0.04
CA THR A 93 -14.66 -1.86 1.30
C THR A 93 -13.34 -2.61 1.44
N VAL A 94 -12.76 -2.58 2.64
CA VAL A 94 -11.49 -3.26 2.93
C VAL A 94 -11.68 -4.26 4.08
N GLU A 95 -11.55 -5.55 3.78
CA GLU A 95 -11.66 -6.65 4.74
C GLU A 95 -10.28 -7.24 5.05
N ILE A 96 -9.98 -7.48 6.32
CA ILE A 96 -8.75 -8.15 6.74
C ILE A 96 -9.04 -9.65 6.79
N ILE A 97 -8.48 -10.41 5.85
CA ILE A 97 -8.68 -11.87 5.77
C ILE A 97 -7.70 -12.59 6.71
N LYS A 98 -6.49 -12.04 6.86
CA LYS A 98 -5.45 -12.58 7.74
C LYS A 98 -4.56 -11.44 8.24
N ALA A 99 -4.39 -11.33 9.56
CA ALA A 99 -3.65 -10.23 10.22
C ALA A 99 -2.19 -10.59 10.48
#